data_AF-A0A9W7FD85-F1
#
_entry.id   AF-A0A9W7FD85-F1
#
_cell.length_a   1.000
_cell.length_b   1.000
_cell.length_c   1.000
_cell.angle_alpha   90.00
_cell.angle_beta   90.00
_cell.angle_gamma   90.00
#
_symmetry.space_group_name_H-M   'P 1'
#
loop_
_entity.id
_entity.type
_entity.pdbx_description
1 polymer ?
#
loop_
_entity_poly.entity_id
_entity_poly.type
_entity_poly.pdbx_seq_one_letter_code
_entity_poly.pdbx_strand_id
1 'polypeptide(L)'
;MKELEGIFSSIRDREAAYAVPAPLEEKSVGLDPKWRRKLVDWSYQVVDHYGYPREAVAVSMNILDRFSANAGLNRKLHQLAALATLHLALKSGGNDVRLQDLVALSRGYFSADQVKFTEKKVLEAVGWRVHPTMASAIIPYFSLLLPESAGIAPELPQMISDYAIFLTELAVSDSSLVAYDELSIALAATMISLLNHPVTDHQTHAFVTNSASLAGINVNAPSVVACQHKLHTLSLVYHNEEEEANMASSTPLSTPTQQYMRDSVSPVGVESFQFSPTAEPESASSLKRQRVSSIGDAKDLTTLSDCILNAQPSLNANPHQPSDDMIHY
;
A
#
# COMPACT_ATOMS: atom_id res chain seq x y z
N MET A 1 2.63 -17.47 -21.62
CA MET A 1 3.29 -18.20 -20.51
C MET A 1 4.66 -17.61 -20.16
N LYS A 2 5.67 -17.61 -21.05
CA LYS A 2 6.98 -16.96 -20.81
C LYS A 2 6.95 -15.43 -20.62
N GLU A 3 5.89 -14.77 -21.08
CA GLU A 3 5.75 -13.32 -20.98
C GLU A 3 5.48 -12.84 -19.54
N LEU A 4 4.68 -13.57 -18.75
CA LEU A 4 4.38 -13.18 -17.36
C LEU A 4 5.60 -13.34 -16.46
N GLU A 5 6.29 -14.47 -16.56
CA GLU A 5 7.57 -14.69 -15.86
C GLU A 5 8.59 -13.57 -16.17
N GLY A 6 8.70 -13.18 -17.44
CA GLY A 6 9.56 -12.07 -17.85
C GLY A 6 9.14 -10.72 -17.26
N ILE A 7 7.84 -10.45 -17.17
CA ILE A 7 7.31 -9.23 -16.53
C ILE A 7 7.69 -9.20 -15.04
N PHE A 8 7.42 -10.28 -14.29
CA PHE A 8 7.72 -10.33 -12.86
C PHE A 8 9.22 -10.31 -12.56
N SER A 9 10.05 -10.94 -13.41
CA SER A 9 11.51 -10.80 -13.33
C SER A 9 11.92 -9.33 -13.53
N SER A 10 11.38 -8.66 -14.55
CA SER A 10 11.69 -7.25 -14.80
C SER A 10 11.22 -6.33 -13.68
N ILE A 11 10.09 -6.63 -13.03
CA ILE A 11 9.61 -5.87 -11.86
C ILE A 11 10.62 -6.00 -10.72
N ARG A 12 11.02 -7.24 -10.39
CA ARG A 12 11.98 -7.54 -9.31
C ARG A 12 13.34 -6.87 -9.53
N ASP A 13 13.84 -6.89 -10.76
CA ASP A 13 15.13 -6.26 -11.09
C ASP A 13 15.08 -4.74 -10.94
N ARG A 14 13.96 -4.12 -11.30
CA ARG A 14 13.78 -2.67 -11.20
C ARG A 14 13.61 -2.22 -9.75
N GLU A 15 12.86 -2.98 -8.97
CA GLU A 15 12.52 -2.70 -7.58
C GLU A 15 13.74 -2.49 -6.68
N ALA A 16 14.80 -3.29 -6.87
CA ALA A 16 16.05 -3.14 -6.13
C ALA A 16 16.65 -1.73 -6.23
N ALA A 17 16.43 -1.01 -7.34
CA ALA A 17 16.92 0.36 -7.53
C ALA A 17 16.14 1.41 -6.71
N TYR A 18 14.97 1.03 -6.17
CA TYR A 18 14.07 1.88 -5.39
C TYR A 18 13.92 1.40 -3.93
N ALA A 19 14.70 0.41 -3.52
CA ALA A 19 14.75 -0.01 -2.12
C ALA A 19 15.22 1.15 -1.23
N VAL A 20 14.60 1.28 -0.06
CA VAL A 20 15.03 2.25 0.96
C VAL A 20 16.37 1.76 1.52
N PRO A 21 17.45 2.58 1.44
CA PRO A 21 18.73 2.19 2.01
C PRO A 21 18.60 1.90 3.50
N ALA A 22 19.29 0.87 3.98
CA ALA A 22 19.45 0.67 5.41
C ALA A 22 20.04 1.96 6.03
N PRO A 23 19.57 2.40 7.21
CA PRO A 23 20.08 3.61 7.85
C PRO A 23 21.61 3.58 7.95
N LEU A 24 22.28 4.59 7.39
CA LEU A 24 23.75 4.65 7.35
C LEU A 24 24.37 4.91 8.74
N GLU A 25 23.60 5.39 9.71
CA GLU A 25 24.04 5.64 11.08
C GLU A 25 22.92 5.31 12.09
N GLU A 26 23.27 4.75 13.26
CA GLU A 26 22.39 4.63 14.44
C GLU A 26 21.79 5.98 14.91
N LYS A 27 22.25 7.11 14.34
CA LYS A 27 21.81 8.48 14.62
C LYS A 27 20.74 9.02 13.68
N SER A 28 20.34 8.31 12.62
CA SER A 28 19.10 8.72 11.95
C SER A 28 17.98 8.51 12.95
N VAL A 29 17.44 9.59 13.51
CA VAL A 29 16.16 9.54 14.22
C VAL A 29 15.19 8.95 13.21
N GLY A 30 14.94 7.64 13.31
CA GLY A 30 14.01 6.95 12.45
C GLY A 30 12.71 7.75 12.47
N LEU A 31 12.13 7.98 11.30
CA LEU A 31 10.86 8.68 11.19
C LEU A 31 9.91 8.07 12.22
N ASP A 32 9.46 8.87 13.19
CA ASP A 32 8.52 8.41 14.22
C ASP A 32 7.35 7.74 13.47
N PRO A 33 7.09 6.44 13.70
CA PRO A 33 6.05 5.71 12.98
C PRO A 33 4.70 6.42 13.02
N LYS A 34 4.38 7.10 14.14
CA LYS A 34 3.15 7.88 14.29
C LYS A 34 3.15 9.12 13.41
N TRP A 35 4.30 9.77 13.28
CA TRP A 35 4.45 10.95 12.42
C TRP A 35 4.38 10.58 10.95
N ARG A 36 5.00 9.44 10.56
CA ARG A 36 4.94 8.92 9.20
C ARG A 36 3.50 8.59 8.80
N ARG A 37 2.73 7.90 9.65
CA ARG A 37 1.30 7.64 9.42
C ARG A 37 0.51 8.93 9.18
N LYS A 38 0.71 9.96 10.01
CA LYS A 38 0.06 11.27 9.82
C LYS A 38 0.38 11.94 8.49
N LEU A 39 1.61 11.82 8.00
CA LEU A 39 1.98 12.34 6.68
C LEU A 39 1.26 11.59 5.54
N VAL A 40 1.15 10.28 5.67
CA VAL A 40 0.45 9.44 4.68
C VAL A 40 -1.03 9.81 4.65
N ASP A 41 -1.67 9.89 5.82
CA ASP A 41 -3.08 10.29 5.92
C ASP A 41 -3.32 11.67 5.31
N TRP A 42 -2.46 12.64 5.61
CA TRP A 42 -2.51 13.97 4.99
C TRP A 42 -2.33 13.89 3.46
N SER A 43 -1.39 13.08 2.97
CA SER A 43 -1.13 12.95 1.53
C SER A 43 -2.33 12.32 0.80
N TYR A 44 -2.99 11.32 1.39
CA TYR A 44 -4.23 10.76 0.87
C TYR A 44 -5.35 11.79 0.82
N GLN A 45 -5.55 12.57 1.88
CA GLN A 45 -6.55 13.66 1.88
C GLN A 45 -6.30 14.67 0.76
N VAL A 46 -5.04 15.01 0.48
CA VAL A 46 -4.68 15.93 -0.59
C VAL A 46 -5.02 15.35 -1.96
N VAL A 47 -4.57 14.12 -2.27
CA VAL A 47 -4.86 13.52 -3.58
C VAL A 47 -6.35 13.29 -3.77
N ASP A 48 -7.07 12.89 -2.72
CA ASP A 48 -8.52 12.66 -2.77
C ASP A 48 -9.29 13.99 -2.98
N HIS A 49 -8.86 15.07 -2.33
CA HIS A 49 -9.46 16.41 -2.50
C HIS A 49 -9.33 16.94 -3.94
N TYR A 50 -8.17 16.73 -4.56
CA TYR A 50 -7.91 17.20 -5.93
C TYR A 50 -8.24 16.16 -7.01
N GLY A 51 -8.68 14.96 -6.65
CA GLY A 51 -8.99 13.88 -7.60
C GLY A 51 -7.75 13.29 -8.29
N TYR A 52 -6.58 13.34 -7.66
CA TYR A 52 -5.35 12.71 -8.15
C TYR A 52 -5.31 11.21 -7.82
N PRO A 53 -4.56 10.40 -8.60
CA PRO A 53 -4.43 8.97 -8.32
C PRO A 53 -3.77 8.72 -6.96
N ARG A 54 -4.38 7.86 -6.14
CA ARG A 54 -3.89 7.53 -4.79
C ARG A 54 -2.52 6.85 -4.79
N GLU A 55 -2.16 6.18 -5.88
CA GLU A 55 -0.80 5.64 -6.08
C GLU A 55 0.30 6.71 -5.97
N ALA A 56 0.01 7.97 -6.30
CA ALA A 56 0.97 9.07 -6.15
C ALA A 56 1.45 9.25 -4.70
N VAL A 57 0.63 8.87 -3.71
CA VAL A 57 1.03 8.87 -2.30
C VAL A 57 2.07 7.80 -2.04
N ALA A 58 1.86 6.58 -2.54
CA ALA A 58 2.81 5.48 -2.41
C ALA A 58 4.18 5.86 -3.04
N VAL A 59 4.15 6.43 -4.25
CA VAL A 59 5.35 6.94 -4.93
C VAL A 59 6.03 8.07 -4.14
N SER A 60 5.27 9.05 -3.65
CA SER A 60 5.78 10.16 -2.83
C SER A 60 6.50 9.64 -1.59
N MET A 61 5.89 8.67 -0.90
CA MET A 61 6.45 8.10 0.32
C MET A 61 7.72 7.28 0.05
N ASN A 62 7.77 6.51 -1.03
CA ASN A 62 9.01 5.82 -1.43
C ASN A 62 10.16 6.82 -1.66
N ILE A 63 9.90 7.93 -2.37
CA ILE A 63 10.89 8.98 -2.60
C ILE A 63 11.31 9.64 -1.27
N LEU A 64 10.34 9.95 -0.42
CA LEU A 64 10.57 10.60 0.88
C LEU A 64 11.40 9.72 1.82
N ASP A 65 11.07 8.43 1.93
CA ASP A 65 11.78 7.49 2.79
C ASP A 65 13.25 7.35 2.34
N ARG A 66 13.49 7.22 1.03
CA ARG A 66 14.85 7.16 0.45
C ARG A 66 15.65 8.45 0.64
N PHE A 67 14.99 9.59 0.55
CA PHE A 67 15.60 10.89 0.82
C PHE A 67 15.96 11.03 2.31
N SER A 68 15.02 10.68 3.19
CA SER A 68 15.14 10.82 4.64
C SER A 68 16.22 9.92 5.22
N ALA A 69 16.41 8.72 4.65
CA ALA A 69 17.47 7.79 5.04
C ALA A 69 18.89 8.38 4.95
N ASN A 70 19.10 9.39 4.09
CA ASN A 70 20.43 9.95 3.80
C ASN A 70 20.61 11.41 4.25
N ALA A 71 19.54 12.10 4.67
CA ALA A 71 19.54 13.57 4.73
C ALA A 71 19.51 14.18 6.15
N GLY A 72 19.40 13.38 7.22
CA GLY A 72 19.49 13.87 8.61
C GLY A 72 18.55 15.05 8.90
N LEU A 73 17.30 14.95 8.46
CA LEU A 73 16.39 16.10 8.38
C LEU A 73 15.75 16.43 9.75
N ASN A 74 15.65 17.72 10.05
CA ASN A 74 14.80 18.18 11.16
C ASN A 74 13.31 18.16 10.77
N ARG A 75 12.41 18.30 11.76
CA ARG A 75 10.95 18.23 11.55
C ARG A 75 10.43 19.17 10.45
N LYS A 76 10.92 20.42 10.39
CA LYS A 76 10.49 21.40 9.38
C LYS A 76 10.94 21.00 7.97
N LEU A 77 12.18 20.55 7.83
CA LEU A 77 12.73 20.10 6.56
C LEU A 77 12.05 18.82 6.08
N HIS A 78 11.71 17.91 6.98
CA HIS A 78 10.93 16.71 6.66
C HIS A 78 9.53 17.04 6.12
N GLN A 79 8.82 18.03 6.69
CA GLN A 79 7.52 18.46 6.15
C GLN A 79 7.64 19.09 4.76
N LEU A 80 8.66 19.94 4.57
CA LEU A 80 8.92 20.54 3.27
C LEU A 80 9.29 19.48 2.23
N ALA A 81 10.07 18.48 2.64
CA ALA A 81 10.39 17.32 1.81
C ALA A 81 9.14 16.53 1.44
N ALA A 82 8.24 16.24 2.40
CA ALA A 82 6.99 15.54 2.12
C ALA A 82 6.10 16.28 1.11
N LEU A 83 5.99 17.61 1.22
CA LEU A 83 5.28 18.43 0.24
C LEU A 83 5.95 18.39 -1.14
N ALA A 84 7.29 18.46 -1.17
CA ALA A 84 8.07 18.41 -2.41
C ALA A 84 8.00 17.03 -3.08
N THR A 85 8.07 15.94 -2.33
CA THR A 85 7.97 14.58 -2.87
C THR A 85 6.57 14.28 -3.38
N LEU A 86 5.52 14.81 -2.73
CA LEU A 86 4.15 14.68 -3.22
C LEU A 86 3.97 15.42 -4.55
N HIS A 87 4.47 16.65 -4.65
CA HIS A 87 4.46 17.40 -5.90
C HIS A 87 5.27 16.70 -7.00
N LEU A 88 6.44 16.14 -6.67
CA LEU A 88 7.26 15.36 -7.60
C LEU A 88 6.53 14.11 -8.11
N ALA A 89 5.92 13.33 -7.21
CA ALA A 89 5.19 12.11 -7.56
C ALA A 89 4.01 12.39 -8.48
N LEU A 90 3.27 13.47 -8.21
CA LEU A 90 2.15 13.88 -9.05
C LEU A 90 2.63 14.33 -10.45
N LYS A 91 3.72 15.11 -10.51
CA LYS A 91 4.35 15.54 -11.76
C LYS A 91 4.91 14.37 -12.57
N SER A 92 5.60 13.42 -11.93
CA SER A 92 6.17 12.25 -12.61
C SER A 92 5.08 11.29 -13.12
N GLY A 93 3.94 11.25 -12.45
CA GLY A 93 2.74 10.53 -12.90
C GLY A 93 1.96 11.22 -14.03
N GLY A 94 2.44 12.35 -14.57
CA GLY A 94 1.81 13.04 -15.70
C GLY A 94 0.60 13.90 -15.34
N ASN A 95 0.39 14.20 -14.05
CA ASN A 95 -0.71 15.06 -13.61
C ASN A 95 -0.34 16.54 -13.81
N ASP A 96 -1.32 17.35 -14.24
CA ASP A 96 -1.16 18.80 -14.34
C ASP A 96 -1.35 19.47 -12.97
N VAL A 97 -0.32 19.39 -12.14
CA VAL A 97 -0.37 19.91 -10.76
C VAL A 97 0.23 21.30 -10.70
N ARG A 98 -0.58 22.26 -10.29
CA ARG A 98 -0.11 23.62 -10.02
C ARG A 98 0.55 23.62 -8.64
N LEU A 99 1.85 23.91 -8.62
CA LEU A 99 2.63 24.05 -7.37
C LEU A 99 1.96 25.00 -6.36
N GLN A 100 1.30 26.06 -6.83
CA GLN A 100 0.63 27.04 -5.95
C GLN A 100 -0.51 26.41 -5.14
N ASP A 101 -1.23 25.44 -5.69
CA ASP A 101 -2.32 24.77 -4.98
C ASP A 101 -1.76 23.95 -3.81
N LEU A 102 -0.66 23.23 -4.03
CA LEU A 102 0.02 22.48 -2.97
C LEU A 102 0.67 23.39 -1.93
N VAL A 103 1.28 24.50 -2.36
CA VAL A 103 1.87 25.49 -1.44
C VAL A 103 0.80 26.13 -0.56
N ALA A 104 -0.40 26.38 -1.08
CA ALA A 104 -1.51 26.93 -0.31
C ALA A 104 -1.93 26.02 0.86
N LEU A 105 -1.77 24.69 0.73
CA LEU A 105 -2.02 23.73 1.82
C LEU A 105 -1.11 23.96 3.02
N SER A 106 0.08 24.53 2.81
CA SER A 106 1.00 24.89 3.90
C SER A 106 0.57 26.15 4.66
N ARG A 107 -0.51 26.82 4.24
CA ARG A 107 -1.03 28.08 4.82
C ARG A 107 0.05 29.17 4.95
N GLY A 108 0.90 29.27 3.94
CA GLY A 108 2.01 30.23 3.89
C GLY A 108 3.26 29.82 4.69
N TYR A 109 3.29 28.61 5.26
CA TYR A 109 4.47 28.13 5.99
C TYR A 109 5.67 27.87 5.08
N PHE A 110 5.39 27.44 3.85
CA PHE A 110 6.40 27.22 2.81
C PHE A 110 6.13 28.09 1.59
N SER A 111 7.18 28.53 0.92
CA SER A 111 7.08 29.22 -0.38
C SER A 111 7.29 28.26 -1.54
N ALA A 112 6.78 28.62 -2.72
CA ALA A 112 7.01 27.85 -3.94
C ALA A 112 8.50 27.65 -4.25
N ASP A 113 9.34 28.64 -3.95
CA ASP A 113 10.79 28.54 -4.18
C ASP A 113 11.47 27.56 -3.22
N GLN A 114 11.01 27.51 -1.96
CA GLN A 114 11.47 26.50 -1.00
C GLN A 114 11.11 25.09 -1.45
N VAL A 115 9.90 24.90 -2.00
CA VAL A 115 9.47 23.60 -2.54
C VAL A 115 10.33 23.22 -3.75
N LYS A 116 10.51 24.10 -4.74
CA LYS A 116 11.36 23.85 -5.92
C LYS A 116 12.82 23.55 -5.55
N PHE A 117 13.38 24.28 -4.61
CA PHE A 117 14.73 24.03 -4.11
C PHE A 117 14.84 22.63 -3.48
N THR A 118 13.82 22.25 -2.71
CA THR A 118 13.75 20.94 -2.07
C THR A 118 13.53 19.82 -3.09
N GLU A 119 12.70 20.02 -4.12
CA GLU A 119 12.55 19.07 -5.23
C GLU A 119 13.90 18.76 -5.88
N LYS A 120 14.69 19.80 -6.18
CA LYS A 120 16.03 19.63 -6.75
C LYS A 120 16.94 18.81 -5.85
N LYS A 121 16.93 19.07 -4.54
CA LYS A 121 17.73 18.33 -3.55
C LYS A 121 17.29 16.87 -3.44
N VAL A 122 15.99 16.61 -3.46
CA VAL A 122 15.43 15.25 -3.48
C VAL A 122 15.88 14.52 -4.74
N LEU A 123 15.73 15.13 -5.92
CA LEU A 123 16.12 14.53 -7.21
C LEU A 123 17.61 14.17 -7.26
N GLU A 124 18.47 15.07 -6.79
CA GLU A 124 19.91 14.82 -6.65
C GLU A 124 20.19 13.63 -5.72
N ALA A 125 19.54 13.59 -4.55
CA ALA A 125 19.76 12.55 -3.54
C ALA A 125 19.26 11.17 -3.98
N VAL A 126 18.11 11.08 -4.64
CA VAL A 126 17.54 9.79 -5.11
C VAL A 126 18.06 9.38 -6.49
N GLY A 127 18.97 10.16 -7.07
CA GLY A 127 19.57 9.91 -8.38
C GLY A 127 18.54 9.88 -9.50
N TRP A 128 17.55 10.78 -9.48
CA TRP A 128 16.46 10.89 -10.45
C TRP A 128 15.54 9.67 -10.57
N ARG A 129 15.66 8.68 -9.69
CA ARG A 129 14.78 7.51 -9.64
C ARG A 129 13.46 7.86 -8.93
N VAL A 130 12.54 8.49 -9.64
CA VAL A 130 11.24 9.01 -9.11
C VAL A 130 10.01 8.26 -9.61
N HIS A 131 10.20 7.11 -10.27
CA HIS A 131 9.12 6.27 -10.80
C HIS A 131 9.25 4.82 -10.32
N PRO A 132 9.18 4.57 -8.99
CA PRO A 132 9.11 3.21 -8.45
C PRO A 132 7.86 2.50 -8.97
N THR A 133 7.95 1.19 -9.12
CA THR A 133 6.77 0.34 -9.34
C THR A 133 6.18 0.00 -7.98
N MET A 134 5.02 0.57 -7.64
CA MET A 134 4.38 0.36 -6.34
C MET A 134 3.50 -0.91 -6.35
N ALA A 135 3.23 -1.47 -5.17
CA ALA A 135 2.43 -2.69 -5.02
C ALA A 135 1.07 -2.59 -5.73
N SER A 136 0.41 -1.43 -5.66
CA SER A 136 -0.88 -1.18 -6.33
C SER A 136 -0.83 -1.38 -7.86
N ALA A 137 0.30 -1.04 -8.50
CA ALA A 137 0.50 -1.25 -9.93
C ALA A 137 0.81 -2.71 -10.30
N ILE A 138 1.20 -3.54 -9.34
CA ILE A 138 1.48 -4.96 -9.52
C ILE A 138 0.18 -5.79 -9.44
N ILE A 139 -0.78 -5.38 -8.60
CA ILE A 139 -2.06 -6.09 -8.38
C ILE A 139 -2.77 -6.52 -9.68
N PRO A 140 -2.91 -5.68 -10.72
CA PRO A 140 -3.60 -6.08 -11.96
C PRO A 140 -2.94 -7.28 -12.66
N TYR A 141 -1.62 -7.48 -12.52
CA TYR A 141 -0.91 -8.62 -13.09
C TYR A 141 -1.23 -9.92 -12.33
N PHE A 142 -1.52 -9.85 -11.03
CA PHE A 142 -1.95 -11.03 -10.26
C PHE A 142 -3.35 -11.48 -10.63
N SER A 143 -4.22 -10.57 -11.07
CA SER A 143 -5.53 -10.94 -11.61
C SER A 143 -5.44 -11.84 -12.83
N LEU A 144 -4.35 -11.77 -13.61
CA LEU A 144 -4.07 -12.68 -14.74
C LEU A 144 -3.68 -14.10 -14.29
N LEU A 145 -3.33 -14.30 -13.03
CA LEU A 145 -3.00 -15.60 -12.45
C LEU A 145 -4.22 -16.29 -11.83
N LEU A 146 -5.36 -15.58 -11.72
CA LEU A 146 -6.61 -16.19 -11.28
C LEU A 146 -7.12 -17.16 -12.35
N PRO A 147 -7.64 -18.33 -11.96
CA PRO A 147 -8.15 -19.29 -12.93
C PRO A 147 -9.37 -18.72 -13.65
N GLU A 148 -9.36 -18.76 -14.99
CA GLU A 148 -10.55 -18.56 -15.82
C GLU A 148 -11.55 -19.69 -15.52
N SER A 149 -12.44 -19.48 -14.55
CA SER A 149 -13.40 -20.50 -14.13
C SER A 149 -14.78 -20.14 -14.64
N ALA A 150 -15.42 -21.07 -15.35
CA ALA A 150 -16.86 -21.01 -15.61
C ALA A 150 -17.60 -20.96 -14.25
N GLY A 151 -18.30 -19.87 -13.98
CA GLY A 151 -19.04 -19.67 -12.73
C GLY A 151 -18.45 -18.64 -11.76
N ILE A 152 -17.33 -17.98 -12.10
CA ILE A 152 -16.92 -16.77 -11.38
C ILE A 152 -17.87 -15.62 -11.72
N ALA A 153 -18.39 -14.94 -10.68
CA ALA A 153 -19.12 -13.70 -10.89
C ALA A 153 -18.19 -12.70 -11.61
N PRO A 154 -18.65 -12.02 -12.69
CA PRO A 154 -17.79 -11.18 -13.53
C PRO A 154 -17.11 -10.04 -12.74
N GLU A 155 -17.65 -9.67 -11.59
CA GLU A 155 -17.16 -8.61 -10.71
C GLU A 155 -16.05 -9.08 -9.76
N LEU A 156 -15.88 -10.40 -9.54
CA LEU A 156 -14.99 -10.94 -8.53
C LEU A 156 -13.52 -10.55 -8.71
N PRO A 157 -12.91 -10.61 -9.91
CA PRO A 157 -11.52 -10.16 -10.09
C PRO A 157 -11.33 -8.68 -9.75
N GLN A 158 -12.34 -7.84 -10.04
CA GLN A 158 -12.30 -6.43 -9.69
C GLN A 158 -12.42 -6.22 -8.19
N MET A 159 -13.34 -6.91 -7.51
CA MET A 159 -13.47 -6.85 -6.05
C MET A 159 -12.19 -7.30 -5.34
N ILE A 160 -11.57 -8.38 -5.82
CA ILE A 160 -10.27 -8.86 -5.31
C ILE A 160 -9.20 -7.77 -5.50
N SER A 161 -9.15 -7.17 -6.69
CA SER A 161 -8.17 -6.12 -7.01
C SER A 161 -8.38 -4.88 -6.16
N ASP A 162 -9.61 -4.40 -6.01
CA ASP A 162 -9.96 -3.20 -5.24
C ASP A 162 -9.60 -3.35 -3.76
N TYR A 163 -9.91 -4.51 -3.17
CA TYR A 163 -9.55 -4.77 -1.78
C TYR A 163 -8.04 -4.96 -1.59
N ALA A 164 -7.36 -5.61 -2.54
CA ALA A 164 -5.91 -5.72 -2.50
C ALA A 164 -5.23 -4.35 -2.64
N ILE A 165 -5.71 -3.47 -3.53
CA ILE A 165 -5.23 -2.09 -3.65
C ILE A 165 -5.44 -1.34 -2.34
N PHE A 166 -6.62 -1.45 -1.72
CA PHE A 166 -6.87 -0.88 -0.40
C PHE A 166 -5.85 -1.36 0.66
N LEU A 167 -5.53 -2.66 0.69
CA LEU A 167 -4.49 -3.18 1.59
C LEU A 167 -3.10 -2.60 1.28
N THR A 168 -2.76 -2.36 0.01
CA THR A 168 -1.51 -1.66 -0.34
C THR A 168 -1.50 -0.21 0.16
N GLU A 169 -2.67 0.46 0.21
CA GLU A 169 -2.76 1.80 0.77
C GLU A 169 -2.50 1.81 2.29
N LEU A 170 -3.03 0.80 3.01
CA LEU A 170 -2.71 0.57 4.43
C LEU A 170 -1.21 0.25 4.62
N ALA A 171 -0.61 -0.48 3.68
CA ALA A 171 0.80 -0.81 3.71
C ALA A 171 1.67 0.44 3.73
N VAL A 172 1.33 1.42 2.88
CA VAL A 172 2.05 2.70 2.80
C VAL A 172 2.04 3.43 4.14
N SER A 173 1.00 3.28 4.98
CA SER A 173 0.90 3.94 6.29
C SER A 173 1.77 3.33 7.39
N ASP A 174 2.25 2.09 7.23
CA ASP A 174 3.01 1.37 8.26
C ASP A 174 4.51 1.31 7.95
N SER A 175 5.32 1.88 8.84
CA SER A 175 6.77 1.99 8.64
C SER A 175 7.51 0.64 8.64
N SER A 176 6.92 -0.42 9.21
CA SER A 176 7.55 -1.75 9.20
C SER A 176 7.46 -2.45 7.84
N LEU A 177 6.54 -2.02 6.97
CA LEU A 177 6.40 -2.57 5.62
C LEU A 177 7.36 -1.93 4.61
N VAL A 178 7.95 -0.79 4.94
CA VAL A 178 8.91 -0.06 4.08
C VAL A 178 10.16 -0.88 3.74
N ALA A 179 10.54 -1.84 4.58
CA ALA A 179 11.69 -2.71 4.37
C ALA A 179 11.44 -3.89 3.42
N TYR A 180 10.18 -4.13 3.04
CA TYR A 180 9.79 -5.22 2.17
C TYR A 180 9.66 -4.75 0.72
N ASP A 181 9.83 -5.67 -0.22
CA ASP A 181 9.55 -5.43 -1.62
C ASP A 181 8.03 -5.29 -1.86
N GLU A 182 7.68 -4.34 -2.72
CA GLU A 182 6.35 -4.07 -3.28
C GLU A 182 5.75 -5.33 -3.92
N LEU A 183 6.55 -6.21 -4.53
CA LEU A 183 6.06 -7.49 -5.04
C LEU A 183 5.51 -8.39 -3.92
N SER A 184 6.24 -8.52 -2.81
CA SER A 184 5.80 -9.27 -1.63
C SER A 184 4.58 -8.63 -0.96
N ILE A 185 4.54 -7.30 -0.86
CA ILE A 185 3.37 -6.56 -0.33
C ILE A 185 2.14 -6.80 -1.21
N ALA A 186 2.28 -6.66 -2.53
CA ALA A 186 1.19 -6.87 -3.48
C ALA A 186 0.66 -8.31 -3.45
N LEU A 187 1.57 -9.30 -3.37
CA LEU A 187 1.18 -10.71 -3.31
C LEU A 187 0.47 -11.03 -2.00
N ALA A 188 0.99 -10.51 -0.88
CA ALA A 188 0.35 -10.63 0.42
C ALA A 188 -1.06 -10.02 0.44
N ALA A 189 -1.21 -8.80 -0.08
CA ALA A 189 -2.49 -8.13 -0.22
C ALA A 189 -3.47 -8.92 -1.08
N THR A 190 -3.02 -9.47 -2.22
CA THR A 190 -3.85 -10.30 -3.10
C THR A 190 -4.30 -11.57 -2.40
N MET A 191 -3.41 -12.25 -1.67
CA MET A 191 -3.73 -13.47 -0.93
C MET A 191 -4.77 -13.22 0.17
N ILE A 192 -4.62 -12.12 0.94
CA ILE A 192 -5.64 -11.71 1.93
C ILE A 192 -6.96 -11.39 1.22
N SER A 193 -6.91 -10.73 0.08
CA SER A 193 -8.10 -10.39 -0.68
C SER A 193 -8.86 -11.64 -1.17
N LEU A 194 -8.15 -12.66 -1.65
CA LEU A 194 -8.75 -13.94 -2.04
C LEU A 194 -9.48 -14.61 -0.88
N LEU A 195 -8.95 -14.52 0.34
CA LEU A 195 -9.58 -15.08 1.54
C LEU A 195 -10.87 -14.35 1.96
N ASN A 196 -10.96 -13.05 1.70
CA ASN A 196 -12.08 -12.19 2.12
C ASN A 196 -13.23 -12.13 1.11
N HIS A 197 -13.08 -12.82 -0.04
CA HIS A 197 -14.06 -12.86 -1.11
C HIS A 197 -14.56 -14.30 -1.34
N PRO A 198 -15.70 -14.51 -2.02
CA PRO A 198 -16.28 -15.84 -2.27
C PRO A 198 -15.49 -16.62 -3.33
N VAL A 199 -14.24 -16.96 -3.01
CA VAL A 199 -13.32 -17.77 -3.79
C VAL A 199 -13.30 -19.19 -3.21
N THR A 200 -13.38 -20.19 -4.08
CA THR A 200 -13.28 -21.61 -3.70
C THR A 200 -11.84 -22.00 -3.40
N ASP A 201 -11.66 -23.02 -2.56
CA ASP A 201 -10.31 -23.51 -2.23
C ASP A 201 -9.55 -23.98 -3.48
N HIS A 202 -10.26 -24.55 -4.46
CA HIS A 202 -9.71 -24.90 -5.77
C HIS A 202 -9.15 -23.67 -6.50
N GLN A 203 -9.86 -22.53 -6.47
CA GLN A 203 -9.40 -21.30 -7.13
C GLN A 203 -8.19 -20.70 -6.44
N THR A 204 -8.16 -20.71 -5.10
CA THR A 204 -6.99 -20.30 -4.32
C THR A 204 -5.79 -21.20 -4.63
N HIS A 205 -5.98 -22.51 -4.67
CA HIS A 205 -4.93 -23.47 -5.04
C HIS A 205 -4.42 -23.25 -6.47
N ALA A 206 -5.32 -22.99 -7.41
CA ALA A 206 -4.96 -22.68 -8.79
C ALA A 206 -4.14 -21.39 -8.87
N PHE A 207 -4.51 -20.34 -8.13
CA PHE A 207 -3.72 -19.11 -8.06
C PHE A 207 -2.30 -19.36 -7.53
N VAL A 208 -2.15 -20.15 -6.47
CA VAL A 208 -0.84 -20.53 -5.92
C VAL A 208 0.00 -21.30 -6.95
N THR A 209 -0.63 -22.27 -7.62
CA THR A 209 0.02 -23.08 -8.66
C THR A 209 0.45 -22.22 -9.85
N ASN A 210 -0.41 -21.30 -10.30
CA ASN A 210 -0.14 -20.36 -11.38
C ASN A 210 0.96 -19.36 -11.01
N SER A 211 1.00 -18.90 -9.76
CA SER A 211 2.06 -18.02 -9.25
C SER A 211 3.44 -18.68 -9.32
N ALA A 212 3.53 -19.96 -8.94
CA ALA A 212 4.77 -20.71 -9.05
C ALA A 212 5.15 -21.01 -10.51
N SER A 213 4.21 -21.51 -11.31
CA SER A 213 4.48 -22.05 -12.65
C SER A 213 4.54 -21.00 -13.77
N LEU A 214 3.78 -19.91 -13.66
CA LEU A 214 3.68 -18.88 -14.72
C LEU A 214 4.48 -17.62 -14.40
N ALA A 215 4.75 -17.36 -13.11
CA ALA A 215 5.43 -16.14 -12.65
C ALA A 215 6.75 -16.41 -11.90
N GLY A 216 7.07 -17.66 -11.55
CA GLY A 216 8.28 -17.97 -10.77
C GLY A 216 8.24 -17.39 -9.36
N ILE A 217 7.05 -17.22 -8.78
CA ILE A 217 6.83 -16.57 -7.49
C ILE A 217 6.50 -17.63 -6.43
N ASN A 218 7.23 -17.60 -5.32
CA ASN A 218 6.92 -18.40 -4.15
C ASN A 218 5.98 -17.60 -3.22
N VAL A 219 4.70 -17.97 -3.20
CA VAL A 219 3.69 -17.36 -2.32
C VAL A 219 3.99 -17.54 -0.82
N ASN A 220 4.81 -18.53 -0.48
CA ASN A 220 5.22 -18.87 0.88
C ASN A 220 6.60 -18.31 1.24
N ALA A 221 7.13 -17.38 0.45
CA ALA A 221 8.36 -16.70 0.79
C ALA A 221 8.23 -16.03 2.17
N PRO A 222 9.27 -16.06 3.02
CA PRO A 222 9.19 -15.47 4.36
C PRO A 222 8.78 -13.99 4.37
N SER A 223 9.21 -13.22 3.35
CA SER A 223 8.80 -11.82 3.15
C SER A 223 7.29 -11.68 2.95
N VAL A 224 6.71 -12.51 2.07
CA VAL A 224 5.27 -12.51 1.76
C VAL A 224 4.47 -12.88 3.01
N VAL A 225 4.86 -13.92 3.74
CA VAL A 225 4.16 -14.34 4.97
C VAL A 225 4.22 -13.24 6.03
N ALA A 226 5.38 -12.60 6.22
CA ALA A 226 5.50 -11.49 7.16
C ALA A 226 4.60 -10.29 6.76
N CYS A 227 4.57 -9.94 5.47
CA CYS A 227 3.66 -8.93 4.93
C CYS A 227 2.19 -9.31 5.16
N GLN A 228 1.80 -10.57 4.95
CA GLN A 228 0.42 -11.04 5.16
C GLN A 228 -0.02 -10.85 6.61
N HIS A 229 0.77 -11.31 7.58
CA HIS A 229 0.46 -11.16 8.99
C HIS A 229 0.28 -9.69 9.38
N LYS A 230 1.18 -8.83 8.87
CA LYS A 230 1.15 -7.40 9.16
C LYS A 230 -0.06 -6.71 8.53
N LEU A 231 -0.32 -6.96 7.25
CA LEU A 231 -1.46 -6.38 6.52
C LEU A 231 -2.80 -6.83 7.09
N HIS A 232 -2.93 -8.10 7.48
CA HIS A 232 -4.12 -8.61 8.15
C HIS A 232 -4.35 -7.92 9.50
N THR A 233 -3.28 -7.68 10.27
CA THR A 233 -3.39 -6.93 11.52
C THR A 233 -3.85 -5.49 11.26
N LEU A 234 -3.27 -4.83 10.25
CA LEU A 234 -3.64 -3.46 9.88
C LEU A 234 -5.10 -3.37 9.39
N SER A 235 -5.57 -4.35 8.61
CA SER A 235 -6.95 -4.38 8.14
C SER A 235 -7.92 -4.52 9.32
N LEU A 236 -7.66 -5.40 10.28
CA LEU A 236 -8.50 -5.54 11.48
C LEU A 236 -8.55 -4.25 12.30
N VAL A 237 -7.41 -3.60 12.52
CA VAL A 237 -7.36 -2.32 13.24
C VAL A 237 -8.18 -1.25 12.52
N TYR A 238 -8.04 -1.15 11.20
CA TYR A 238 -8.79 -0.18 10.40
C TYR A 238 -10.31 -0.40 10.49
N HIS A 239 -10.78 -1.64 10.38
CA HIS A 239 -12.21 -1.94 10.46
C HIS A 239 -12.78 -1.62 11.85
N ASN A 240 -12.03 -1.93 12.92
CA ASN A 240 -12.43 -1.58 14.29
C ASN A 240 -12.53 -0.05 14.48
N GLU A 241 -11.53 0.71 13.99
CA GLU A 241 -11.53 2.18 14.04
C GLU A 241 -12.74 2.76 13.28
N GLU A 242 -13.11 2.17 12.13
CA GLU A 242 -14.26 2.59 11.33
C GLU A 242 -15.60 2.27 12.00
N GLU A 243 -15.73 1.08 12.62
CA GLU A 243 -16.93 0.70 13.38
C GLU A 243 -17.15 1.61 14.59
N GLU A 244 -16.10 1.93 15.35
CA GLU A 244 -16.17 2.86 16.49
C GLU A 244 -16.60 4.27 16.03
N ALA A 245 -16.03 4.77 14.93
CA ALA A 245 -16.39 6.07 14.38
C ALA A 245 -17.86 6.11 13.92
N ASN A 246 -18.33 5.04 13.28
CA ASN A 246 -19.72 4.90 12.84
C ASN A 246 -20.68 4.84 14.04
N MET A 247 -20.35 4.10 15.10
CA MET A 247 -21.14 4.05 16.33
C MET A 247 -21.21 5.44 17.02
N ALA A 248 -20.09 6.15 17.12
CA ALA A 248 -20.03 7.50 17.69
C ALA A 248 -20.86 8.52 16.89
N SER A 249 -21.01 8.33 15.58
CA SER A 249 -21.84 9.20 14.73
C SER A 249 -23.35 8.95 14.81
N SER A 250 -23.75 7.79 15.35
CA SER A 250 -25.15 7.31 15.37
C SER A 250 -25.93 7.60 16.66
N THR A 251 -25.29 8.19 17.68
CA THR A 251 -25.96 8.62 18.92
C THR A 251 -26.69 9.95 18.73
N PRO A 252 -27.98 10.08 19.10
CA PRO A 252 -28.71 11.33 18.94
C PRO A 252 -28.22 12.37 19.96
N LEU A 253 -27.56 13.44 19.49
CA LEU A 253 -27.24 14.59 20.32
C LEU A 253 -28.50 15.43 20.56
N SER A 254 -29.02 15.35 21.79
CA SER A 254 -29.95 16.33 22.35
C SER A 254 -29.18 17.59 22.76
N THR A 255 -28.90 18.52 21.83
CA THR A 255 -28.84 19.98 22.08
C THR A 255 -28.48 20.78 20.80
N PRO A 256 -29.15 21.91 20.49
CA PRO A 256 -29.05 22.60 19.20
C PRO A 256 -27.84 23.53 19.03
N THR A 257 -26.74 23.32 19.76
CA THR A 257 -25.58 24.25 19.76
C THR A 257 -24.28 23.61 19.30
N GLN A 258 -24.26 22.31 18.94
CA GLN A 258 -23.05 21.63 18.43
C GLN A 258 -23.09 21.31 16.92
N GLN A 259 -24.13 21.76 16.19
CA GLN A 259 -24.30 21.44 14.77
C GLN A 259 -23.53 22.39 13.82
N TYR A 260 -22.80 23.40 14.33
CA TYR A 260 -22.13 24.42 13.49
C TYR A 260 -20.59 24.33 13.47
N MET A 261 -20.00 23.22 13.91
CA MET A 261 -18.53 23.01 13.91
C MET A 261 -18.06 21.66 13.35
N ARG A 262 -18.91 20.91 12.61
CA ARG A 262 -18.50 19.61 12.04
C ARG A 262 -18.24 19.59 10.53
N ASP A 263 -18.55 20.67 9.80
CA ASP A 263 -18.40 20.70 8.33
C ASP A 263 -17.34 21.72 7.83
N SER A 264 -16.34 22.03 8.66
CA SER A 264 -15.21 22.90 8.27
C SER A 264 -13.87 22.42 8.84
N VAL A 265 -13.51 21.15 8.64
CA VAL A 265 -12.15 20.68 8.97
C VAL A 265 -11.19 21.02 7.83
N SER A 266 -10.87 22.31 7.71
CA SER A 266 -9.62 22.77 7.12
C SER A 266 -8.44 22.19 7.95
N PRO A 267 -7.28 21.81 7.37
CA PRO A 267 -6.36 20.78 7.90
C PRO A 267 -5.46 21.23 9.08
N VAL A 268 -6.01 21.87 10.11
CA VAL A 268 -5.32 22.08 11.40
C VAL A 268 -6.22 21.58 12.51
N GLY A 269 -6.30 20.26 12.60
CA GLY A 269 -6.79 19.48 13.74
C GLY A 269 -5.72 18.50 14.24
N VAL A 270 -4.45 18.81 14.01
CA VAL A 270 -3.34 18.11 14.66
C VAL A 270 -3.12 18.79 16.01
N GLU A 271 -3.14 18.06 17.11
CA GLU A 271 -2.58 18.56 18.37
C GLU A 271 -1.13 19.04 18.12
N SER A 272 -1.01 20.35 17.95
CA SER A 272 0.19 21.17 17.74
C SER A 272 1.10 20.83 16.54
N PHE A 273 0.61 21.16 15.34
CA PHE A 273 1.42 21.94 14.39
C PHE A 273 0.97 23.41 14.51
N GLN A 274 1.75 24.25 15.21
CA GLN A 274 1.40 25.66 15.40
C GLN A 274 1.63 26.46 14.12
N PHE A 275 0.53 26.80 13.43
CA PHE A 275 0.39 28.00 12.61
C PHE A 275 -0.96 28.66 12.95
N SER A 276 -0.94 29.89 13.47
CA SER A 276 -2.14 30.71 13.75
C SER A 276 -1.75 32.17 14.07
N PRO A 277 -2.65 33.18 13.93
CA PRO A 277 -4.02 33.15 13.36
C PRO A 277 -4.46 34.38 12.51
N THR A 278 -5.42 34.21 11.56
CA THR A 278 -6.84 34.69 11.60
C THR A 278 -7.56 34.78 10.23
N ALA A 279 -8.87 34.43 10.26
CA ALA A 279 -10.01 34.67 9.33
C ALA A 279 -10.41 33.58 8.30
N GLU A 280 -11.67 33.11 8.45
CA GLU A 280 -12.45 32.10 7.68
C GLU A 280 -13.41 32.74 6.62
N PRO A 281 -14.36 32.01 5.96
CA PRO A 281 -14.17 30.99 4.91
C PRO A 281 -15.16 31.11 3.72
N GLU A 282 -15.02 30.30 2.66
CA GLU A 282 -16.17 29.84 1.81
C GLU A 282 -15.98 28.38 1.32
N SER A 283 -17.11 27.73 1.02
CA SER A 283 -17.50 26.31 1.08
C SER A 283 -17.01 25.34 -0.01
N ALA A 284 -16.92 24.03 0.31
CA ALA A 284 -17.17 22.92 -0.64
C ALA A 284 -17.52 21.58 0.03
N SER A 285 -18.46 20.85 -0.58
CA SER A 285 -19.14 19.61 -0.16
C SER A 285 -18.32 18.32 -0.32
N SER A 286 -18.48 17.38 0.61
CA SER A 286 -17.80 16.07 0.64
C SER A 286 -18.49 14.97 -0.18
N LEU A 287 -17.69 14.20 -0.93
CA LEU A 287 -18.07 12.95 -1.59
C LEU A 287 -17.82 11.76 -0.64
N LYS A 288 -18.88 11.01 -0.32
CA LYS A 288 -18.80 9.71 0.36
C LYS A 288 -18.44 8.64 -0.66
N ARG A 289 -17.41 7.82 -0.38
CA ARG A 289 -17.11 6.61 -1.14
C ARG A 289 -18.28 5.62 -1.02
N GLN A 290 -18.61 4.98 -2.13
CA GLN A 290 -19.67 3.99 -2.23
C GLN A 290 -19.25 2.71 -1.47
N ARG A 291 -20.16 2.22 -0.64
CA ARG A 291 -20.04 1.05 0.26
C ARG A 291 -19.66 -0.21 -0.52
N VAL A 292 -18.50 -0.82 -0.23
CA VAL A 292 -18.26 -2.23 -0.55
C VAL A 292 -19.06 -3.05 0.45
N SER A 293 -20.22 -3.56 0.03
CA SER A 293 -21.10 -4.36 0.87
C SER A 293 -20.70 -5.83 0.86
N SER A 294 -20.71 -6.44 2.06
CA SER A 294 -20.48 -7.85 2.42
C SER A 294 -19.04 -8.37 2.31
N ILE A 295 -18.27 -8.17 3.37
CA ILE A 295 -17.18 -9.09 3.73
C ILE A 295 -17.85 -10.26 4.44
N GLY A 296 -17.75 -11.46 3.87
CA GLY A 296 -18.17 -12.69 4.53
C GLY A 296 -17.26 -13.00 5.72
N ASP A 297 -17.75 -13.77 6.69
CA ASP A 297 -17.03 -14.16 7.90
C ASP A 297 -15.56 -14.50 7.61
N ALA A 298 -14.65 -13.74 8.20
CA ALA A 298 -13.21 -13.86 7.97
C ALA A 298 -12.75 -15.31 8.23
N LYS A 299 -12.28 -15.99 7.19
CA LYS A 299 -11.67 -17.32 7.33
C LYS A 299 -10.33 -17.18 8.06
N ASP A 300 -10.11 -17.95 9.13
CA ASP A 300 -8.90 -17.92 9.94
C ASP A 300 -7.62 -18.22 9.11
N LEU A 301 -6.50 -17.56 9.45
CA LEU A 301 -5.17 -17.78 8.83
C LEU A 301 -4.68 -19.24 8.93
N THR A 302 -5.18 -20.02 9.89
CA THR A 302 -4.91 -21.47 10.02
C THR A 302 -5.41 -22.25 8.80
N THR A 303 -6.58 -21.89 8.26
CA THR A 303 -7.14 -22.52 7.04
C THR A 303 -6.27 -22.27 5.81
N LEU A 304 -5.59 -21.11 5.73
CA LEU A 304 -4.63 -20.83 4.65
C LEU A 304 -3.38 -21.71 4.80
N SER A 305 -2.84 -21.84 6.01
CA SER A 305 -1.71 -22.75 6.30
C SER A 305 -2.06 -24.20 5.91
N ASP A 306 -3.28 -24.66 6.21
CA ASP A 306 -3.73 -26.02 5.89
C ASP A 306 -3.97 -26.23 4.39
N CYS A 307 -4.55 -25.24 3.69
CA CYS A 307 -4.69 -25.30 2.23
C CYS A 307 -3.33 -25.25 1.52
N ILE A 308 -2.36 -24.48 2.04
CA ILE A 308 -1.00 -24.36 1.52
C ILE A 308 -0.20 -25.65 1.76
N LEU A 309 -0.35 -26.29 2.92
CA LEU A 309 0.32 -27.56 3.25
C LEU A 309 -0.21 -28.71 2.39
N ASN A 310 -1.51 -28.71 2.08
CA ASN A 310 -2.14 -29.72 1.23
C ASN A 310 -1.91 -29.50 -0.28
N ALA A 311 -1.32 -28.37 -0.67
CA ALA A 311 -1.04 -28.00 -2.06
C ALA A 311 0.33 -28.47 -2.59
N GLN A 312 1.12 -29.20 -1.80
CA GLN A 312 2.42 -29.72 -2.25
C GLN A 312 2.21 -30.90 -3.22
N PRO A 313 2.60 -30.83 -4.50
CA PRO A 313 2.70 -32.03 -5.31
C PRO A 313 3.81 -32.91 -4.71
N SER A 314 3.49 -34.19 -4.52
CA SER A 314 4.40 -35.23 -4.05
C SER A 314 5.57 -35.41 -5.02
N LEU A 315 6.60 -34.60 -4.85
CA LEU A 315 7.93 -34.81 -5.44
C LEU A 315 8.63 -35.93 -4.68
N ASN A 316 8.19 -37.16 -4.88
CA ASN A 316 9.00 -38.34 -4.59
C ASN A 316 8.60 -39.51 -5.50
N ALA A 317 8.75 -39.32 -6.81
CA ALA A 317 8.92 -40.43 -7.75
C ALA A 317 10.42 -40.56 -8.02
N ASN A 318 11.08 -41.45 -7.29
CA ASN A 318 12.48 -41.83 -7.49
C ASN A 318 12.52 -42.88 -8.62
N PRO A 319 13.05 -42.60 -9.82
CA PRO A 319 13.10 -43.58 -10.89
C PRO A 319 14.54 -44.08 -11.03
N HIS A 320 15.03 -44.93 -10.12
CA HIS A 320 16.19 -45.81 -10.37
C HIS A 320 16.41 -46.76 -9.16
N GLN A 321 15.93 -47.99 -9.26
CA GLN A 321 16.57 -49.14 -8.63
C GLN A 321 16.67 -50.27 -9.67
N PRO A 322 17.87 -50.85 -9.89
CA PRO A 322 18.03 -51.98 -10.77
C PRO A 322 17.53 -53.26 -10.10
N SER A 323 16.98 -54.14 -10.94
CA SER A 323 16.58 -55.52 -10.64
C SER A 323 17.78 -56.35 -10.17
N ASP A 324 17.71 -56.88 -8.95
CA ASP A 324 18.61 -57.91 -8.47
C ASP A 324 17.91 -59.26 -8.59
N ASP A 325 18.32 -60.03 -9.60
CA ASP A 325 17.97 -61.43 -9.80
C ASP A 325 18.66 -62.27 -8.71
N MET A 326 17.90 -62.79 -7.75
CA MET A 326 18.35 -63.88 -6.88
C MET A 326 17.90 -65.22 -7.44
N ILE A 327 18.91 -65.93 -7.94
CA ILE A 327 18.91 -67.35 -8.31
C ILE A 327 18.60 -68.20 -7.08
N HIS A 328 17.59 -69.07 -7.20
CA HIS A 328 17.35 -70.18 -6.29
C HIS A 328 18.46 -71.24 -6.37
N TYR A 329 19.01 -71.59 -5.21
CA TYR A 329 19.31 -72.96 -4.79
C TYR A 329 18.69 -73.18 -3.41
#